data_AF-F3L2M2-F1
#
_entry.id   AF-F3L2M2-F1
#
_cell.length_a   1.000
_cell.length_b   1.000
_cell.length_c   1.000
_cell.angle_alpha   90.00
_cell.angle_beta   90.00
_cell.angle_gamma   90.00
#
_symmetry.space_group_name_H-M   'P 1'
#
loop_
_entity.id
_entity.type
_entity.pdbx_description
1 polymer ?
#
loop_
_entity_poly.entity_id
_entity_poly.type
_entity_poly.pdbx_seq_one_letter_code
_entity_poly.pdbx_strand_id
1 'polypeptide(L)'
;MVIKPKVRGFLCTTTHPEGCAENVRRQIRYTQSQGAIENGPQRVLVIGASTGYGLASRITAAFGCGASTLGIFFEKPGTEKKPGTAGWYNSAAFHDCAQEEGLYAKSINGDAFSNELKQQTIDVIRKDLGQVDLVVYSLAAPRRTHPDTGVVYSSTLKPIGAACTQKGVNTDKESIQDFHLEPANEEEIANTVA
;
A
#
# COMPACT_ATOMS: atom_id res chain seq x y z
N MET A 1 -22.23 10.34 6.94
CA MET A 1 -23.09 9.97 5.78
C MET A 1 -23.24 8.46 5.72
N VAL A 2 -24.34 7.91 5.19
CA VAL A 2 -24.45 6.46 4.92
C VAL A 2 -23.63 6.11 3.68
N ILE A 3 -22.61 5.27 3.82
CA ILE A 3 -21.70 4.89 2.73
C ILE A 3 -22.14 3.53 2.18
N LYS A 4 -22.43 3.46 0.88
CA LYS A 4 -22.77 2.23 0.16
C LYS A 4 -21.65 1.87 -0.82
N PRO A 5 -21.40 0.57 -1.08
CA PRO A 5 -20.42 0.15 -2.07
C PRO A 5 -20.83 0.64 -3.47
N LYS A 6 -19.86 1.17 -4.22
CA LYS A 6 -20.00 1.56 -5.62
C LYS A 6 -18.91 0.86 -6.44
N VAL A 7 -19.20 -0.37 -6.86
CA VAL A 7 -18.27 -1.28 -7.55
C VAL A 7 -18.58 -1.34 -9.04
N ARG A 8 -17.54 -1.33 -9.88
CA ARG A 8 -17.59 -1.62 -11.32
C ARG A 8 -16.33 -2.39 -11.71
N GLY A 9 -16.48 -3.60 -12.23
CA GLY A 9 -15.38 -4.53 -12.44
C GLY A 9 -14.59 -4.75 -11.15
N PHE A 10 -13.30 -4.45 -11.18
CA PHE A 10 -12.40 -4.52 -10.03
C PHE A 10 -12.26 -3.20 -9.26
N LEU A 11 -12.96 -2.13 -9.67
CA LEU A 11 -12.84 -0.80 -9.07
C LEU A 11 -14.01 -0.51 -8.12
N CYS A 12 -13.70 -0.30 -6.85
CA CYS A 12 -14.64 0.28 -5.89
C CYS A 12 -14.31 1.76 -5.68
N THR A 13 -15.29 2.65 -5.87
CA THR A 13 -15.09 4.12 -5.79
C THR A 13 -15.45 4.71 -4.42
N THR A 14 -15.78 3.86 -3.45
CA THR A 14 -16.21 4.23 -2.09
C THR A 14 -15.52 3.35 -1.07
N THR A 15 -15.23 3.90 0.11
CA THR A 15 -14.61 3.13 1.21
C THR A 15 -15.39 3.36 2.51
N HIS A 16 -15.60 2.31 3.31
CA HIS A 16 -16.23 2.41 4.63
C HIS A 16 -15.17 2.51 5.73
N PRO A 17 -15.05 3.64 6.46
CA PRO A 17 -13.98 3.86 7.43
C PRO A 17 -13.99 2.84 8.58
N GLU A 18 -15.17 2.57 9.17
CA GLU A 18 -15.28 1.59 10.27
C GLU A 18 -14.98 0.16 9.79
N GLY A 19 -15.29 -0.16 8.53
CA GLY A 19 -15.00 -1.47 7.95
C GLY A 19 -13.50 -1.66 7.73
N CYS A 20 -12.81 -0.62 7.26
CA CYS A 20 -11.35 -0.59 7.20
C CYS A 20 -10.71 -0.76 8.58
N ALA A 21 -11.21 -0.04 9.60
CA ALA A 21 -10.70 -0.14 10.95
C ALA A 21 -10.86 -1.55 11.52
N GLU A 22 -12.04 -2.16 11.36
CA GLU A 22 -12.27 -3.54 11.79
C GLU A 22 -11.40 -4.54 11.01
N ASN A 23 -11.16 -4.32 9.72
CA ASN A 23 -10.25 -5.15 8.94
C ASN A 23 -8.80 -5.08 9.44
N VAL A 24 -8.32 -3.90 9.86
CA VAL A 24 -7.00 -3.75 10.49
C VAL A 24 -6.95 -4.46 11.84
N ARG A 25 -7.97 -4.27 12.70
CA ARG A 25 -8.05 -4.96 14.00
C ARG A 25 -8.03 -6.48 13.85
N ARG A 26 -8.72 -7.03 12.85
CA ARG A 26 -8.70 -8.48 12.56
C ARG A 26 -7.31 -8.99 12.22
N GLN A 27 -6.57 -8.25 11.38
CA GLN A 27 -5.19 -8.61 11.03
C GLN A 27 -4.26 -8.53 12.24
N ILE A 28 -4.39 -7.49 13.07
CA ILE A 28 -3.63 -7.36 14.33
C ILE A 28 -3.91 -8.54 15.26
N ARG A 29 -5.19 -8.84 15.51
CA ARG A 29 -5.60 -9.99 16.35
C ARG A 29 -5.04 -11.30 15.80
N TYR A 30 -5.07 -11.48 14.47
CA TYR A 30 -4.46 -12.64 13.84
C TYR A 30 -2.97 -12.71 14.15
N THR A 31 -2.20 -11.64 13.91
CA THR A 31 -0.77 -11.59 14.21
C THR A 31 -0.47 -11.92 15.67
N GLN A 32 -1.17 -11.27 16.62
CA GLN A 32 -0.99 -11.52 18.06
C GLN A 32 -1.33 -12.96 18.45
N SER A 33 -2.33 -13.57 17.81
CA SER A 33 -2.71 -14.97 18.07
C SER A 33 -1.65 -16.00 17.65
N GLN A 34 -0.70 -15.62 16.77
CA GLN A 34 0.41 -16.49 16.38
C GLN A 34 1.57 -16.47 17.39
N GLY A 35 1.50 -15.62 18.42
CA GLY A 35 2.58 -15.41 19.38
C GLY A 35 3.60 -14.38 18.93
N ALA A 36 4.50 -14.01 19.85
CA ALA A 36 5.56 -13.04 19.57
C ALA A 36 6.61 -13.64 18.63
N ILE A 37 7.09 -12.83 17.70
CA ILE A 37 8.20 -13.19 16.81
C ILE A 37 9.50 -12.79 17.52
N GLU A 38 10.19 -13.78 18.08
CA GLU A 38 11.49 -13.57 18.73
C GLU A 38 12.55 -13.11 17.72
N ASN A 39 13.45 -12.22 18.17
CA ASN A 39 14.55 -11.69 17.35
C ASN A 39 14.07 -10.95 16.07
N GLY A 40 12.85 -10.42 16.10
CA GLY A 40 12.31 -9.56 15.05
C GLY A 40 12.98 -8.18 14.99
N PRO A 41 12.81 -7.45 13.87
CA PRO A 41 13.32 -6.10 13.72
C PRO A 41 12.69 -5.16 14.75
N GLN A 42 13.42 -4.12 15.13
CA GLN A 42 12.99 -3.17 16.17
C GLN A 42 12.56 -1.82 15.57
N ARG A 43 13.07 -1.46 14.39
CA ARG A 43 12.82 -0.17 13.73
C ARG A 43 12.63 -0.39 12.24
N VAL A 44 11.38 -0.38 11.79
CA VAL A 44 11.00 -0.79 10.44
C VAL A 44 10.48 0.38 9.62
N LEU A 45 11.07 0.55 8.44
CA LEU A 45 10.51 1.39 7.38
C LEU A 45 9.71 0.52 6.40
N VAL A 46 8.46 0.90 6.13
CA VAL A 46 7.63 0.23 5.13
C VAL A 46 7.23 1.24 4.04
N ILE A 47 7.65 0.97 2.81
CA ILE A 47 7.36 1.78 1.62
C ILE A 47 6.19 1.13 0.88
N GLY A 48 5.01 1.75 0.90
CA GLY A 48 3.75 1.12 0.48
C GLY A 48 2.96 0.53 1.64
N ALA A 49 2.85 1.26 2.75
CA ALA A 49 2.40 0.74 4.05
C ALA A 49 0.88 0.72 4.31
N SER A 50 0.05 1.21 3.38
CA SER A 50 -1.35 1.52 3.65
C SER A 50 -2.34 0.39 3.31
N THR A 51 -1.97 -0.53 2.43
CA THR A 51 -2.83 -1.63 1.96
C THR A 51 -2.03 -2.89 1.67
N GLY A 52 -2.73 -4.02 1.45
CA GLY A 52 -2.13 -5.26 0.97
C GLY A 52 -0.97 -5.76 1.82
N TYR A 53 0.06 -6.27 1.14
CA TYR A 53 1.23 -6.86 1.80
C TYR A 53 2.06 -5.86 2.60
N GLY A 54 2.12 -4.59 2.20
CA GLY A 54 2.86 -3.58 2.96
C GLY A 54 2.17 -3.26 4.29
N LEU A 55 0.84 -3.16 4.30
CA LEU A 55 0.08 -3.06 5.56
C LEU A 55 0.28 -4.29 6.45
N ALA A 56 0.17 -5.49 5.88
CA ALA A 56 0.37 -6.73 6.62
C ALA A 56 1.79 -6.84 7.20
N SER A 57 2.81 -6.41 6.44
CA SER A 57 4.21 -6.35 6.90
C SER A 57 4.37 -5.38 8.05
N ARG A 58 3.71 -4.22 7.97
CA ARG A 58 3.75 -3.21 9.05
C ARG A 58 3.04 -3.69 10.31
N ILE A 59 1.89 -4.34 10.17
CA ILE A 59 1.18 -4.98 11.30
C ILE A 59 2.04 -6.06 11.94
N THR A 60 2.67 -6.91 11.12
CA THR A 60 3.54 -7.99 11.62
C THR A 60 4.75 -7.43 12.38
N ALA A 61 5.41 -6.40 11.83
CA ALA A 61 6.52 -5.75 12.51
C ALA A 61 6.10 -5.14 13.85
N ALA A 62 5.01 -4.37 13.89
CA ALA A 62 4.56 -3.69 15.10
C ALA A 62 3.99 -4.67 16.14
N PHE A 63 2.98 -5.46 15.77
CA PHE A 63 2.20 -6.28 16.71
C PHE A 63 2.69 -7.72 16.83
N GLY A 64 3.62 -8.16 15.97
CA GLY A 64 4.30 -9.45 16.08
C GLY A 64 5.70 -9.32 16.69
N CYS A 65 6.46 -8.28 16.31
CA CYS A 65 7.84 -8.09 16.78
C CYS A 65 8.00 -6.98 17.83
N GLY A 66 6.98 -6.15 18.08
CA GLY A 66 7.08 -4.98 18.95
C GLY A 66 7.82 -3.79 18.33
N ALA A 67 7.94 -3.75 16.99
CA ALA A 67 8.79 -2.76 16.32
C ALA A 67 8.17 -1.36 16.28
N SER A 68 9.04 -0.35 16.34
CA SER A 68 8.73 1.02 15.92
C SER A 68 8.58 1.07 14.40
N THR A 69 7.48 1.62 13.87
CA THR A 69 7.22 1.62 12.42
C THR A 69 7.04 3.00 11.80
N LEU A 70 7.79 3.26 10.73
CA LEU A 70 7.57 4.39 9.83
C LEU A 70 6.97 3.88 8.52
N GLY A 71 5.79 4.37 8.15
CA GLY A 71 5.11 3.98 6.91
C GLY A 71 5.07 5.10 5.88
N ILE A 72 5.36 4.78 4.63
CA ILE A 72 5.15 5.65 3.47
C ILE A 72 3.99 5.12 2.64
N PHE A 73 3.09 6.00 2.20
CA PHE A 73 2.01 5.65 1.28
C PHE A 73 1.53 6.87 0.49
N PHE A 74 0.64 6.66 -0.49
CA PHE A 74 0.03 7.74 -1.26
C PHE A 74 -1.49 7.58 -1.33
N GLU A 75 -2.18 8.20 -0.37
CA GLU A 75 -3.59 8.00 -0.09
C GLU A 75 -4.36 9.32 -0.08
N LYS A 76 -5.66 9.27 -0.35
CA LYS A 76 -6.53 10.45 -0.34
C LYS A 76 -7.34 10.50 0.95
N PRO A 77 -7.26 11.59 1.73
CA PRO A 77 -8.10 11.76 2.90
C PRO A 77 -9.58 11.85 2.51
N GLY A 78 -10.44 11.43 3.44
CA GLY A 78 -11.87 11.68 3.32
C GLY A 78 -12.21 13.15 3.55
N THR A 79 -13.29 13.60 2.92
CA THR A 79 -13.93 14.90 3.19
C THR A 79 -15.35 14.67 3.68
N GLU A 80 -16.02 15.74 4.12
CA GLU A 80 -17.44 15.69 4.53
C GLU A 80 -18.35 15.06 3.47
N LYS A 81 -18.05 15.29 2.18
CA LYS A 81 -18.87 14.86 1.04
C LYS A 81 -18.37 13.61 0.32
N LYS A 82 -17.12 13.18 0.57
CA LYS A 82 -16.51 12.08 -0.18
C LYS A 82 -15.61 11.22 0.72
N PRO A 83 -15.85 9.90 0.81
CA PRO A 83 -14.93 8.99 1.49
C PRO A 83 -13.53 9.03 0.87
N GLY A 84 -12.52 8.86 1.71
CA GLY A 84 -11.13 8.69 1.33
C GLY A 84 -10.87 7.31 0.72
N THR A 85 -9.61 7.05 0.37
CA THR A 85 -9.18 5.73 -0.08
C THR A 85 -9.08 4.75 1.09
N ALA A 86 -9.13 3.45 0.81
CA ALA A 86 -9.03 2.41 1.84
C ALA A 86 -7.75 2.54 2.67
N GLY A 87 -6.62 2.79 2.01
CA GLY A 87 -5.34 2.88 2.69
C GLY A 87 -5.23 4.07 3.64
N TRP A 88 -5.97 5.15 3.40
CA TRP A 88 -6.07 6.27 4.35
C TRP A 88 -6.67 5.80 5.68
N TYR A 89 -7.83 5.13 5.62
CA TYR A 89 -8.53 4.65 6.81
C TYR A 89 -7.83 3.48 7.48
N ASN A 90 -7.19 2.59 6.71
CA ASN A 90 -6.36 1.53 7.28
C ASN A 90 -5.19 2.10 8.09
N SER A 91 -4.53 3.14 7.57
CA SER A 91 -3.40 3.77 8.24
C SER A 91 -3.84 4.51 9.50
N ALA A 92 -4.99 5.18 9.49
CA ALA A 92 -5.57 5.79 10.69
C ALA A 92 -5.84 4.73 11.77
N ALA A 93 -6.50 3.62 11.41
CA ALA A 93 -6.77 2.54 12.36
C ALA A 93 -5.48 1.85 12.88
N PHE A 94 -4.45 1.74 12.04
CA PHE A 94 -3.14 1.26 12.48
C PHE A 94 -2.54 2.19 13.54
N HIS A 95 -2.62 3.51 13.36
CA HIS A 95 -2.11 4.48 14.33
C HIS A 95 -2.88 4.39 15.66
N ASP A 96 -4.20 4.31 15.61
CA ASP A 96 -5.04 4.16 16.80
C ASP A 96 -4.63 2.92 17.61
N CYS A 97 -4.53 1.75 16.95
CA CYS A 97 -4.14 0.51 17.62
C CYS A 97 -2.68 0.51 18.10
N ALA A 98 -1.75 1.12 17.35
CA ALA A 98 -0.36 1.21 17.78
C ALA A 98 -0.22 2.12 19.00
N GLN A 99 -0.97 3.23 19.04
CA GLN A 99 -1.01 4.12 20.19
C GLN A 99 -1.60 3.44 21.43
N GLU A 100 -2.65 2.64 21.27
CA GLU A 100 -3.25 1.83 22.35
C GLU A 100 -2.23 0.87 22.99
N GLU A 101 -1.34 0.29 22.20
CA GLU A 101 -0.26 -0.62 22.65
C GLU A 101 1.05 0.11 23.02
N GLY A 102 1.09 1.44 22.97
CA GLY A 102 2.29 2.22 23.26
C GLY A 102 3.43 2.06 22.24
N LEU A 103 3.13 1.59 21.03
CA LEU A 103 4.09 1.39 19.95
C LEU A 103 4.29 2.67 19.13
N TYR A 104 5.54 2.97 18.77
CA TYR A 104 5.82 4.08 17.85
C TYR A 104 5.24 3.78 16.47
N ALA A 105 4.38 4.69 15.99
CA ALA A 105 3.84 4.68 14.65
C ALA A 105 3.87 6.08 14.05
N LYS A 106 4.53 6.24 12.90
CA LYS A 106 4.50 7.48 12.12
C LYS A 106 4.29 7.21 10.65
N SER A 107 3.69 8.17 9.94
CA SER A 107 3.42 8.00 8.52
C SER A 107 3.69 9.26 7.71
N ILE A 108 4.14 9.06 6.48
CA ILE A 108 4.38 10.10 5.49
C ILE A 108 3.51 9.78 4.28
N ASN A 109 2.63 10.71 3.92
CA ASN A 109 1.73 10.57 2.78
C ASN A 109 2.26 11.38 1.59
N GLY A 110 2.67 10.72 0.52
CA GLY A 110 3.21 11.38 -0.67
C GLY A 110 3.83 10.40 -1.68
N ASP A 111 4.40 10.96 -2.74
CA ASP A 111 5.02 10.18 -3.80
C ASP A 111 6.36 9.59 -3.34
N ALA A 112 6.40 8.28 -3.08
CA ALA A 112 7.60 7.57 -2.65
C ALA A 112 8.73 7.60 -3.70
N PHE A 113 8.42 7.90 -4.95
CA PHE A 113 9.42 8.02 -6.01
C PHE A 113 10.19 9.32 -5.96
N SER A 114 9.67 10.37 -5.31
CA SER A 114 10.29 11.69 -5.29
C SER A 114 11.55 11.75 -4.40
N ASN A 115 12.45 12.70 -4.68
CA ASN A 115 13.63 12.94 -3.84
C ASN A 115 13.24 13.61 -2.51
N GLU A 116 12.22 14.47 -2.55
CA GLU A 116 11.69 15.19 -1.38
C GLU A 116 11.15 14.21 -0.34
N LEU A 117 10.37 13.21 -0.75
CA LEU A 117 9.81 12.25 0.19
C LEU A 117 10.87 11.35 0.81
N LYS A 118 11.93 11.01 0.05
CA LYS A 118 13.10 10.29 0.57
C LYS A 118 13.81 11.14 1.62
N GLN A 119 14.04 12.42 1.35
CA GLN A 119 14.69 13.32 2.31
C GLN A 119 13.85 13.48 3.58
N GLN A 120 12.54 13.71 3.44
CA GLN A 120 11.62 13.79 4.59
C GLN A 120 11.64 12.51 5.43
N THR A 121 11.71 11.34 4.78
CA THR A 121 11.81 10.04 5.46
C THR A 121 13.12 9.93 6.24
N ILE A 122 14.24 10.31 5.63
CA ILE A 122 15.56 10.34 6.28
C ILE A 122 15.54 11.24 7.52
N ASP A 123 14.94 12.42 7.42
CA ASP A 123 14.88 13.37 8.53
C ASP A 123 14.03 12.84 9.69
N VAL A 124 12.91 12.20 9.40
CA VAL A 124 12.09 11.53 10.42
C VAL A 124 12.85 10.38 11.08
N ILE A 125 13.53 9.54 10.31
CA ILE A 125 14.33 8.43 10.87
C ILE A 125 15.42 8.97 11.80
N ARG A 126 16.19 9.98 11.37
CA ARG A 126 17.26 10.59 12.19
C ARG A 126 16.72 11.16 13.49
N LYS A 127 15.56 11.84 13.43
CA LYS A 127 14.95 12.51 14.58
C LYS A 127 14.39 11.51 15.59
N ASP A 128 13.66 10.51 15.12
CA ASP A 128 12.80 9.70 15.98
C ASP A 128 13.39 8.30 16.27
N LEU A 129 14.11 7.70 15.32
CA LEU A 129 14.54 6.28 15.38
C LEU A 129 16.07 6.11 15.38
N GLY A 130 16.81 7.14 15.00
CA GLY A 130 18.24 7.13 14.70
C GLY A 130 18.58 6.37 13.41
N GLN A 131 18.17 5.10 13.32
CA GLN A 131 18.35 4.21 12.18
C GLN A 131 17.15 3.27 12.04
N VAL A 132 17.07 2.54 10.93
CA VAL A 132 16.14 1.42 10.72
C VAL A 132 16.93 0.14 10.49
N ASP A 133 16.40 -0.99 10.93
CA ASP A 133 17.01 -2.33 10.80
C ASP A 133 16.29 -3.21 9.78
N LEU A 134 15.12 -2.77 9.28
CA LEU A 134 14.44 -3.39 8.15
C LEU A 134 13.79 -2.33 7.25
N VAL A 135 13.93 -2.51 5.93
CA VAL A 135 13.21 -1.76 4.91
C VAL A 135 12.37 -2.73 4.08
N VAL A 136 11.04 -2.55 4.09
CA VAL A 136 10.11 -3.28 3.25
C VAL A 136 9.70 -2.41 2.06
N TYR A 137 10.01 -2.85 0.84
CA TYR A 137 9.63 -2.17 -0.39
C TYR A 137 8.43 -2.86 -1.05
N SER A 138 7.23 -2.38 -0.74
CA SER A 138 5.95 -2.97 -1.15
C SER A 138 5.09 -1.98 -1.95
N LEU A 139 5.69 -1.28 -2.90
CA LEU A 139 4.95 -0.37 -3.79
C LEU A 139 4.27 -1.13 -4.93
N ALA A 140 3.01 -0.78 -5.16
CA ALA A 140 2.29 -1.10 -6.39
C ALA A 140 1.74 0.22 -6.95
N ALA A 141 2.32 0.71 -8.04
CA ALA A 141 1.95 1.96 -8.67
C ALA A 141 1.89 1.78 -10.19
N PRO A 142 0.85 2.31 -10.87
CA PRO A 142 0.74 2.18 -12.32
C PRO A 142 1.64 3.16 -13.08
N ARG A 143 2.25 4.11 -12.36
CA ARG A 143 3.06 5.19 -12.92
C ARG A 143 4.13 5.64 -11.94
N ARG A 144 5.23 6.16 -12.47
CA ARG A 144 6.33 6.76 -11.74
C ARG A 144 6.76 8.05 -12.43
N THR A 145 6.91 9.12 -11.67
CA THR A 145 7.61 10.32 -12.13
C THR A 145 9.09 10.15 -11.81
N HIS A 146 9.97 10.24 -12.81
CA HIS A 146 11.42 10.19 -12.58
C HIS A 146 11.83 11.40 -11.74
N PRO A 147 12.52 11.19 -10.60
CA PRO A 147 12.74 12.25 -9.61
C PRO A 147 13.62 13.40 -10.15
N ASP A 148 14.53 13.12 -11.07
CA ASP A 148 15.47 14.15 -11.57
C ASP A 148 15.08 14.77 -12.91
N THR A 149 14.39 14.03 -13.78
CA THR A 149 14.06 14.46 -15.15
C THR A 149 12.61 14.89 -15.32
N GLY A 150 11.73 14.54 -14.37
CA GLY A 150 10.30 14.81 -14.43
C GLY A 150 9.52 13.96 -15.45
N VAL A 151 10.18 13.05 -16.18
CA VAL A 151 9.53 12.14 -17.12
C VAL A 151 8.58 11.21 -16.38
N VAL A 152 7.36 11.03 -16.91
CA VAL A 152 6.36 10.12 -16.32
C VAL A 152 6.35 8.80 -17.08
N TYR A 153 6.74 7.73 -16.41
CA TYR A 153 6.65 6.36 -16.91
C TYR A 153 5.33 5.74 -16.47
N SER A 154 4.70 4.99 -17.37
CA SER A 154 3.45 4.26 -17.10
C SER A 154 3.65 2.78 -17.38
N SER A 155 3.38 1.94 -16.37
CA SER A 155 3.46 0.50 -16.49
C SER A 155 2.31 -0.07 -17.32
N THR A 156 2.58 -1.16 -18.04
CA THR A 156 1.60 -1.85 -18.86
C THR A 156 1.62 -3.35 -18.58
N LEU A 157 0.43 -3.94 -18.45
CA LEU A 157 0.26 -5.38 -18.21
C LEU A 157 -0.12 -6.08 -19.53
N LYS A 158 0.88 -6.29 -20.39
CA LYS A 158 0.76 -6.96 -21.69
C LYS A 158 1.82 -8.06 -21.83
N PRO A 159 1.58 -9.11 -22.63
CA PRO A 159 2.60 -10.11 -22.95
C PRO A 159 3.76 -9.50 -23.75
N ILE A 160 4.90 -10.17 -23.81
CA ILE A 160 6.04 -9.82 -24.68
C ILE A 160 6.11 -10.81 -25.84
N GLY A 161 6.42 -10.32 -27.04
CA GLY A 161 6.66 -11.13 -28.23
C GLY A 161 5.40 -11.45 -29.04
N ALA A 162 4.38 -12.06 -28.42
CA ALA A 162 3.15 -12.43 -29.12
C ALA A 162 1.90 -12.11 -28.30
N ALA A 163 0.78 -11.88 -29.00
CA ALA A 163 -0.52 -11.72 -28.38
C ALA A 163 -0.92 -12.97 -27.58
N CYS A 164 -1.67 -12.77 -26.50
CA CYS A 164 -2.13 -13.85 -25.63
C CYS A 164 -3.63 -13.70 -25.37
N THR A 165 -4.34 -14.83 -25.42
CA THR A 165 -5.74 -14.91 -24.99
C THR A 165 -5.79 -15.65 -23.67
N GLN A 166 -6.22 -14.96 -22.61
CA GLN A 166 -6.32 -15.51 -21.26
C GLN A 166 -7.77 -15.71 -20.86
N LYS A 167 -8.06 -16.85 -20.24
CA LYS A 167 -9.37 -17.09 -19.64
C LYS A 167 -9.43 -16.41 -18.27
N GLY A 168 -10.46 -15.61 -18.04
CA GLY A 168 -10.66 -14.91 -16.77
C GLY A 168 -12.14 -14.84 -16.38
N VAL A 169 -12.41 -14.21 -15.24
CA VAL A 169 -13.77 -14.01 -14.73
C VAL A 169 -14.16 -12.55 -14.92
N ASN A 170 -15.29 -12.33 -15.58
CA ASN A 170 -15.96 -11.04 -15.58
C ASN A 170 -16.73 -10.88 -14.27
N THR A 171 -16.23 -10.04 -13.37
CA THR A 171 -16.80 -9.88 -12.02
C THR A 171 -18.14 -9.15 -12.00
N ASP A 172 -18.49 -8.39 -13.04
CA ASP A 172 -19.80 -7.74 -13.15
C ASP A 172 -20.88 -8.70 -13.67
N LYS A 173 -20.48 -9.64 -14.53
CA LYS A 173 -21.40 -10.59 -15.19
C LYS A 173 -21.34 -12.00 -14.60
N GLU A 174 -20.48 -12.24 -13.61
CA GLU A 174 -20.27 -13.54 -12.96
C GLU A 174 -20.03 -14.69 -13.95
N SER A 175 -19.30 -14.41 -15.02
CA SER A 175 -19.11 -15.35 -16.13
C SER A 175 -17.64 -15.47 -16.52
N ILE A 176 -17.30 -16.65 -17.01
CA ILE A 176 -16.00 -16.90 -17.62
C ILE A 176 -15.99 -16.24 -19.00
N GLN A 177 -14.95 -15.46 -19.29
CA GLN A 177 -14.73 -14.90 -20.61
C GLN A 177 -13.25 -14.95 -20.98
N ASP A 178 -12.97 -14.91 -22.28
CA ASP A 178 -11.62 -14.81 -22.78
C ASP A 178 -11.24 -13.32 -22.96
N PHE A 179 -10.03 -12.97 -22.53
CA PHE A 179 -9.44 -11.64 -22.63
C PHE A 179 -8.25 -11.71 -23.59
N HIS A 180 -8.38 -11.04 -24.73
CA HIS A 180 -7.30 -10.92 -25.70
C HIS A 180 -6.40 -9.73 -25.35
N LEU A 181 -5.08 -9.96 -25.33
CA LEU A 181 -4.07 -8.97 -25.00
C LEU A 181 -3.03 -8.92 -26.12
N GLU A 182 -2.87 -7.75 -26.71
CA GLU A 182 -1.78 -7.45 -27.65
C GLU A 182 -0.42 -7.43 -26.95
N PRO A 183 0.68 -7.77 -27.64
CA PRO A 183 2.01 -7.66 -27.06
C PRO A 183 2.39 -6.21 -26.76
N ALA A 184 3.22 -6.04 -25.73
CA ALA A 184 3.83 -4.77 -25.39
C ALA A 184 4.85 -4.36 -26.47
N ASN A 185 4.92 -3.07 -26.79
CA ASN A 185 6.03 -2.52 -27.58
C ASN A 185 7.26 -2.24 -26.68
N GLU A 186 8.41 -1.93 -27.28
CA GLU A 186 9.66 -1.67 -26.55
C GLU A 186 9.55 -0.52 -25.54
N GLU A 187 8.78 0.52 -25.86
CA GLU A 187 8.55 1.65 -24.94
C GLU A 187 7.70 1.22 -23.74
N GLU A 188 6.63 0.44 -23.94
CA GLU A 188 5.79 -0.08 -22.86
C GLU A 188 6.58 -1.00 -21.93
N ILE A 189 7.48 -1.82 -22.49
CA ILE A 189 8.40 -2.68 -21.71
C ILE A 189 9.35 -1.82 -20.89
N ALA A 190 10.05 -0.87 -21.53
CA ALA A 190 10.98 0.02 -20.86
C ALA A 190 10.30 0.83 -19.74
N ASN A 191 9.13 1.42 -20.02
CA ASN A 191 8.36 2.21 -19.05
C ASN A 191 7.84 1.38 -17.87
N THR A 192 7.62 0.07 -18.06
CA THR A 192 7.18 -0.83 -16.99
C THR A 192 8.34 -1.20 -16.05
N VAL A 193 9.57 -1.25 -16.55
CA VAL A 193 10.79 -1.46 -15.74
C VAL A 193 11.23 -0.18 -15.02
N ALA A 194 10.89 0.99 -15.58
CA ALA A 194 11.52 2.28 -15.31
C ALA A 194 11.35 2.88 -13.90
#